data_AF-A0A1B0A7V1-F1
#
_entry.id   AF-A0A1B0A7V1-F1
#
_cell.length_a   1.000
_cell.length_b   1.000
_cell.length_c   1.000
_cell.angle_alpha   90.00
_cell.angle_beta   90.00
_cell.angle_gamma   90.00
#
_symmetry.space_group_name_H-M   'P 1'
#
loop_
_entity.id
_entity.type
_entity.pdbx_description
1 polymer ?
#
loop_
_entity_poly.entity_id
_entity_poly.type
_entity_poly.pdbx_seq_one_letter_code
_entity_poly.pdbx_strand_id
1 'polypeptide(L)'
;MTFDDYTFDNHFPETAETMQLIWKASKVALKELDYLVQAAIALDTKGPEIRTGLLQGNPDLEAQIKINDNLRLSINRNLMDNRERIYVDYPYITTQLFLHSL
;
A
#
# COMPACT_ATOMS: atom_id res chain seq x y z
N MET A 1 -7.16 -8.57 6.88
CA MET A 1 -7.50 -7.71 5.73
C MET A 1 -6.49 -6.58 5.72
N THR A 2 -5.82 -6.38 4.58
CA THR A 2 -4.64 -5.51 4.46
C THR A 2 -5.06 -4.17 3.87
N PHE A 3 -4.63 -3.06 4.48
CA PHE A 3 -5.07 -1.69 4.15
C PHE A 3 -4.02 -0.92 3.33
N ASP A 4 -3.20 -1.65 2.56
CA ASP A 4 -2.01 -1.07 1.95
C ASP A 4 -2.35 -0.40 0.61
N ASP A 5 -3.26 -0.98 -0.18
CA ASP A 5 -3.46 -0.55 -1.58
C ASP A 5 -4.57 0.48 -1.82
N TYR A 6 -5.23 0.96 -0.76
CA TYR A 6 -6.43 1.80 -0.93
C TYR A 6 -6.46 3.04 -0.04
N THR A 7 -6.96 4.15 -0.61
CA THR A 7 -7.26 5.38 0.12
C THR A 7 -8.50 5.17 1.00
N PHE A 8 -8.37 5.61 2.25
CA PHE A 8 -9.34 5.43 3.33
C PHE A 8 -10.77 5.89 2.99
N ASP A 9 -10.93 6.85 2.07
CA ASP A 9 -12.22 7.53 1.87
C ASP A 9 -13.17 6.86 0.87
N ASN A 10 -12.75 5.86 0.09
CA ASN A 10 -13.60 5.32 -0.99
C ASN A 10 -13.83 3.80 -0.99
N HIS A 11 -13.15 2.98 -0.17
CA HIS A 11 -13.18 1.50 -0.31
C HIS A 11 -13.58 0.71 0.96
N PHE A 12 -14.11 1.39 2.00
CA PHE A 12 -14.86 0.70 3.06
C PHE A 12 -16.01 -0.23 2.59
N PRO A 13 -16.65 -0.06 1.40
CA PRO A 13 -17.67 -1.00 0.94
C PRO A 13 -17.14 -2.43 0.77
N GLU A 14 -15.94 -2.60 0.23
CA GLU A 14 -15.37 -3.92 -0.08
C GLU A 14 -14.92 -4.65 1.20
N THR A 15 -14.38 -3.91 2.17
CA THR A 15 -14.11 -4.41 3.52
C THR A 15 -15.38 -4.86 4.22
N ALA A 16 -16.42 -4.02 4.18
CA ALA A 16 -17.70 -4.35 4.78
C ALA A 16 -18.35 -5.58 4.09
N GLU A 17 -18.26 -5.67 2.77
CA GLU A 17 -18.74 -6.82 1.99
C GLU A 17 -17.97 -8.09 2.35
N THR A 18 -16.65 -8.02 2.44
CA THR A 18 -15.80 -9.16 2.86
C THR A 18 -16.20 -9.66 4.25
N MET A 19 -16.44 -8.77 5.21
CA MET A 19 -16.91 -9.13 6.54
C MET A 19 -18.30 -9.79 6.50
N GLN A 20 -19.22 -9.26 5.68
CA GLN A 20 -20.55 -9.86 5.49
C GLN A 20 -20.47 -11.26 4.88
N LEU A 21 -19.58 -11.47 3.90
CA LEU A 21 -19.35 -12.78 3.29
C LEU A 21 -18.81 -13.79 4.31
N ILE A 22 -17.86 -13.40 5.14
CA ILE A 22 -17.33 -14.23 6.23
C ILE A 22 -18.46 -14.63 7.20
N TRP A 23 -19.29 -13.66 7.63
CA TRP A 23 -20.44 -13.97 8.50
C TRP A 23 -21.46 -14.89 7.85
N LYS A 24 -21.76 -14.69 6.56
CA LYS A 24 -22.66 -15.56 5.81
C LYS A 24 -22.12 -16.98 5.74
N ALA A 25 -20.82 -17.14 5.46
CA ALA A 25 -20.16 -18.43 5.44
C ALA A 25 -20.23 -19.13 6.81
N SER A 26 -19.96 -18.43 7.91
CA SER A 26 -20.10 -18.99 9.26
C SER A 26 -21.52 -19.47 9.57
N LYS A 27 -22.56 -18.75 9.12
CA LYS A 27 -23.97 -19.16 9.31
C LYS A 27 -24.31 -20.42 8.49
N VAL A 28 -23.81 -20.52 7.26
CA VAL A 28 -24.00 -21.70 6.42
C VAL A 28 -23.29 -22.91 7.06
N ALA A 29 -22.04 -22.74 7.49
CA ALA A 29 -21.26 -23.78 8.13
C ALA A 29 -21.93 -24.30 9.42
N LEU A 30 -22.49 -23.42 10.25
CA LEU A 30 -23.27 -23.81 11.43
C LEU A 30 -24.44 -24.73 11.06
N LYS A 31 -25.18 -24.40 9.99
CA LYS A 31 -26.35 -25.16 9.55
C LYS A 31 -25.98 -26.52 8.96
N GLU A 32 -24.87 -26.60 8.23
CA GLU A 32 -24.45 -27.82 7.53
C GLU A 32 -23.67 -28.79 8.43
N LEU A 33 -22.89 -28.27 9.39
CA LEU A 33 -21.97 -29.05 10.21
C LEU A 33 -22.49 -29.30 11.63
N ASP A 34 -23.58 -28.64 12.03
CA ASP A 34 -24.19 -28.74 13.37
C ASP A 34 -23.23 -28.37 14.52
N TYR A 35 -22.23 -27.53 14.25
CA TYR A 35 -21.40 -26.88 15.27
C TYR A 35 -20.98 -25.48 14.85
N LEU A 36 -20.73 -24.63 15.84
CA LEU A 36 -20.38 -23.22 15.63
C LEU A 36 -18.96 -23.07 15.06
N VAL A 37 -18.85 -22.52 13.86
CA VAL A 37 -17.58 -22.08 13.26
C VAL A 37 -17.37 -20.59 13.54
N GLN A 38 -16.44 -20.28 14.43
CA GLN A 38 -16.05 -18.90 14.74
C GLN A 38 -14.86 -18.47 13.87
N ALA A 39 -14.97 -17.29 13.27
CA ALA A 39 -13.89 -16.66 12.54
C ALA A 39 -13.51 -15.35 13.23
N ALA A 40 -12.23 -15.21 13.59
CA ALA A 40 -11.68 -13.94 14.03
C ALA A 40 -11.39 -13.06 12.80
N ILE A 41 -11.65 -11.76 12.90
CA ILE A 41 -11.33 -10.79 11.86
C ILE A 41 -10.21 -9.91 12.38
N ALA A 42 -9.05 -9.97 11.73
CA ALA A 42 -7.91 -9.13 12.02
C ALA A 42 -7.83 -7.98 11.01
N LEU A 43 -7.73 -6.76 11.54
CA LEU A 43 -7.50 -5.54 10.80
C LEU A 43 -5.99 -5.28 10.78
N ASP A 44 -5.39 -5.35 9.59
CA ASP A 44 -3.99 -5.02 9.40
C ASP A 44 -3.88 -3.59 8.87
N THR A 45 -3.07 -2.77 9.53
CA THR A 45 -2.99 -1.34 9.23
C THR A 45 -1.88 -1.08 8.23
N LYS A 46 -2.10 -0.12 7.33
CA LYS A 46 -1.10 0.38 6.38
C LYS A 46 0.26 0.76 6.99
N GLY A 47 0.24 1.31 8.20
CA GLY A 47 1.45 1.76 8.90
C GLY A 47 2.13 2.99 8.23
N PRO A 48 3.26 3.45 8.80
CA PRO A 48 4.00 4.61 8.31
C PRO A 48 5.02 4.22 7.23
N GLU A 49 4.53 3.68 6.13
CA GLU A 49 5.38 3.34 4.98
C GLU A 49 5.81 4.58 4.16
N ILE A 50 6.91 4.44 3.42
CA ILE A 50 7.40 5.45 2.47
C ILE A 50 7.16 4.90 1.06
N ARG A 51 6.44 5.65 0.22
CA ARG A 51 6.07 5.27 -1.15
C ARG A 51 6.62 6.22 -2.19
N THR A 52 6.76 5.70 -3.41
CA THR A 52 7.13 6.47 -4.59
C THR A 52 5.92 6.94 -5.38
N GLY A 53 6.13 7.93 -6.25
CA GLY A 53 5.15 8.33 -7.26
C GLY A 53 4.98 7.30 -8.39
N LEU A 54 3.96 7.50 -9.22
CA LEU A 54 3.75 6.74 -10.45
C LEU A 54 4.60 7.31 -11.59
N LEU A 55 5.11 6.45 -12.46
CA LEU A 55 5.76 6.85 -13.70
C LEU A 55 4.70 7.25 -14.74
N GLN A 56 4.67 8.50 -15.19
CA GLN A 56 3.69 8.96 -16.20
C GLN A 56 2.24 8.80 -15.79
N GLY A 57 2.00 8.84 -14.47
CA GLY A 57 0.69 8.59 -13.89
C GLY A 57 0.16 7.17 -14.14
N ASN A 58 0.99 6.25 -14.64
CA ASN A 58 0.59 4.91 -15.02
C ASN A 58 1.14 3.89 -14.01
N PRO A 59 0.28 3.11 -13.33
CA PRO A 59 0.69 2.09 -12.37
C PRO A 59 1.37 0.87 -13.01
N ASP A 60 1.15 0.63 -14.30
CA ASP A 60 1.69 -0.52 -15.02
C ASP A 60 3.04 -0.22 -15.69
N LEU A 61 3.51 1.04 -15.63
CA LEU A 61 4.81 1.41 -16.17
C LEU A 61 5.92 1.15 -15.16
N GLU A 62 6.98 0.49 -15.63
CA GLU A 62 8.18 0.22 -14.87
C GLU A 62 9.39 0.91 -15.50
N ALA A 63 10.34 1.35 -14.68
CA ALA A 63 11.64 1.85 -15.13
C ALA A 63 12.75 0.86 -14.75
N GLN A 64 13.64 0.59 -15.70
CA GLN A 64 14.83 -0.20 -15.44
C GLN A 64 15.96 0.69 -14.92
N ILE A 65 16.48 0.36 -13.74
CA ILE A 65 17.65 1.03 -13.12
C ILE A 65 18.86 0.10 -13.27
N LYS A 66 19.98 0.63 -13.75
CA LYS A 66 21.24 -0.11 -13.91
C LYS A 66 22.23 0.25 -12.81
N ILE A 67 23.16 -0.67 -12.56
CA ILE A 67 24.27 -0.42 -11.64
C ILE A 67 25.06 0.80 -12.14
N ASN A 68 25.41 1.69 -11.20
CA ASN A 68 26.08 2.99 -11.43
C ASN A 68 25.21 4.09 -12.05
N ASP A 69 23.90 3.88 -12.22
CA ASP A 69 23.01 4.98 -12.60
C ASP A 69 22.94 6.04 -11.49
N ASN A 70 22.94 7.30 -11.88
CA ASN A 70 22.74 8.42 -10.96
C ASN A 70 21.24 8.67 -10.80
N LEU A 71 20.70 8.37 -9.63
CA LEU A 71 19.30 8.60 -9.29
C LEU A 71 19.14 9.89 -8.48
N ARG A 72 18.05 10.62 -8.72
CA ARG A 72 17.67 11.80 -7.95
C ARG A 72 16.36 11.56 -7.25
N LEU A 73 16.38 11.64 -5.92
CA LEU A 73 15.17 11.65 -5.10
C LEU A 73 14.63 13.08 -4.95
N SER A 74 13.31 13.22 -4.83
CA SER A 74 12.63 14.49 -4.63
C SER A 74 11.45 14.35 -3.69
N ILE A 75 11.27 15.31 -2.78
CA ILE A 75 10.06 15.46 -1.95
C ILE A 75 9.07 16.46 -2.54
N ASN A 76 9.38 17.04 -3.70
CA ASN A 76 8.51 17.99 -4.37
C ASN A 76 7.44 17.25 -5.17
N ARG A 77 6.19 17.30 -4.69
CA ARG A 77 5.03 16.63 -5.29
C ARG A 77 4.72 17.07 -6.72
N ASN A 78 5.10 18.29 -7.11
CA ASN A 78 4.90 18.77 -8.48
C ASN A 78 5.81 18.05 -9.50
N LEU A 79 6.79 17.29 -9.03
CA LEU A 79 7.71 16.50 -9.83
C LEU A 79 7.41 15.00 -9.75
N MET A 80 6.22 14.61 -9.27
CA MET A 80 5.84 13.22 -9.11
C MET A 80 5.81 12.44 -10.43
N ASP A 81 5.48 13.12 -11.52
CA ASP A 81 5.48 12.55 -12.86
C ASP A 81 6.70 12.99 -13.69
N ASN A 82 7.90 12.74 -13.17
CA ASN A 82 9.14 13.10 -13.84
C ASN A 82 10.04 11.87 -13.99
N ARG A 83 10.45 11.54 -15.23
CA ARG A 83 11.31 10.37 -15.50
C ARG A 83 12.73 10.50 -14.95
N GLU A 84 13.21 11.70 -14.69
CA GLU A 84 14.56 11.97 -14.19
C GLU A 84 14.64 11.97 -12.65
N ARG A 85 13.49 12.00 -11.96
CA ARG A 85 13.43 12.17 -10.51
C ARG A 85 12.37 11.26 -9.91
N ILE A 86 12.74 10.54 -8.87
CA ILE A 86 11.82 9.69 -8.13
C ILE A 86 11.23 10.54 -6.99
N TYR A 87 9.93 10.77 -7.03
CA TYR A 87 9.22 11.36 -5.90
C TYR A 87 9.06 10.35 -4.77
N VAL A 88 9.26 10.79 -3.54
CA VAL A 88 9.01 10.02 -2.31
C VAL A 88 8.14 10.85 -1.37
N ASP A 89 7.16 10.21 -0.74
CA ASP A 89 6.15 10.85 0.11
C ASP A 89 6.59 11.10 1.56
N TYR A 90 7.90 11.02 1.84
CA TYR A 90 8.48 11.26 3.15
C TYR A 90 9.28 12.57 3.21
N PRO A 91 8.72 13.67 3.77
CA PRO A 91 9.36 14.99 3.74
C PRO A 91 10.71 15.07 4.46
N TYR A 92 10.91 14.23 5.48
CA TYR A 92 12.11 14.25 6.33
C TYR A 92 13.25 13.35 5.82
N ILE A 93 13.10 12.74 4.63
CA ILE A 93 14.15 11.90 4.04
C ILE A 93 15.47 12.67 3.86
N THR A 94 15.40 13.97 3.62
CA THR A 94 16.57 14.84 3.41
C THR A 94 17.30 15.21 4.69
N THR A 95 16.67 15.07 5.86
CA THR A 95 17.25 15.47 7.15
C THR A 95 17.64 14.28 8.03
N GLN A 96 17.12 13.08 7.73
CA GLN A 96 17.37 11.86 8.52
C GLN A 96 18.35 10.89 7.87
N LEU A 97 18.66 11.07 6.59
CA LEU A 97 19.71 10.31 5.93
C LEU A 97 21.08 10.95 6.18
N PHE A 98 22.08 10.11 6.43
CA PHE A 98 23.47 10.51 6.54
C PHE A 98 24.26 9.93 5.37
N LEU A 99 25.21 10.70 4.85
CA LEU A 99 26.15 10.19 3.86
C LEU A 99 27.02 9.14 4.55
N HIS A 100 26.96 7.90 4.09
CA HIS A 100 27.90 6.89 4.53
C HIS A 100 29.14 6.95 3.64
N SER A 101 30.26 7.38 4.19
CA SER A 101 31.56 7.28 3.51
C SER A 101 32.01 5.81 3.53
N LEU A 102 32.18 5.22 2.35
CA LEU A 102 32.82 3.92 2.15
C LEU A 102 34.32 3.97 2.47
#